data_AF-A0A392MC62-F1
#
_entry.id   AF-A0A392MC62-F1
#
_cell.length_a   1.000
_cell.length_b   1.000
_cell.length_c   1.000
_cell.angle_alpha   90.00
_cell.angle_beta   90.00
_cell.angle_gamma   90.00
#
_symmetry.space_group_name_H-M   'P 1'
#
loop_
_entity.id
_entity.type
_entity.pdbx_description
1 polymer ?
#
loop_
_entity_poly.entity_id
_entity_poly.type
_entity_poly.pdbx_seq_one_letter_code
_entity_poly.pdbx_strand_id
1 'polypeptide(L)'
;DAYSDAGWSRELGPSTEISEKRVVWDESGHDYAVFVKEVAGLRSRADSARSREEAFDGQMAIGRVLYEHQLFKEALISFKRACELQPVDVRPHFRAGNCYYVLGRYKEAKEEFLLALESAEAGGNQWAYLLPQIYVNLGISLEGEGMVLSACEYYREAAILCPTHFRALKLLGSALFGVGEYRAAVKALEEAIFMKPDYADAHCDLASALHAMGEDERAIEVFQKAIDLKPGHIDALYNLGGLYMDLGRFQRASEMYTRVLAVWPNHWRAQLNKAVSLLGAGENEEAKRALKEALKMTNRVELHDAISHLKQLQKKKNKPNGAIPGESPFVIVEPTKFKTVGEKTTVRQELASALQIRALQKVARLNRCNVELLKKEMSEHDVPVSYSGSGVPEKSIRKPNLEEILRKLLIFLKPDTFQGAVKAINERILSVLDENGSGRLDLGMFYAILAPICGGPPERRKRIAFDALLWRPMNEGGANLKKVDAVRYIKLLRAIYVPSHGSSELMELHGDLDTSMVSFSEFLVMFDDPDWGFGIMPILVKLETGDRNRHGKTMCSVCRYPIIGSRFKEIKSHFNLCNQCYSEGKVPSTFKQEEYRFKEYGNEGETMKDR
;
A
#
# COMPACT_ATOMS: atom_id res chain seq x y z
N ASP A 1 -24.28 23.54 21.07
CA ASP A 1 -24.56 22.34 20.26
C ASP A 1 -23.82 22.33 18.92
N ALA A 2 -22.48 22.43 18.93
CA ALA A 2 -21.70 22.83 17.75
C ALA A 2 -20.56 21.87 17.34
N TYR A 3 -20.49 20.67 17.91
CA TYR A 3 -19.35 19.76 17.68
C TYR A 3 -19.62 18.64 16.66
N SER A 4 -20.79 18.63 16.04
CA SER A 4 -21.12 17.72 14.95
C SER A 4 -22.33 18.22 14.16
N ASP A 5 -22.05 18.89 13.03
CA ASP A 5 -22.92 19.51 12.03
C ASP A 5 -23.30 20.99 12.31
N ALA A 6 -23.13 21.94 11.38
CA ALA A 6 -23.14 21.84 9.92
C ALA A 6 -21.79 22.24 9.26
N GLY A 7 -21.38 21.52 8.20
CA GLY A 7 -20.39 22.06 7.25
C GLY A 7 -19.52 21.05 6.52
N TRP A 8 -19.23 19.90 7.10
CA TRP A 8 -18.18 19.01 6.59
C TRP A 8 -18.45 18.37 5.22
N SER A 9 -19.72 18.11 4.85
CA SER A 9 -20.07 17.62 3.51
C SER A 9 -20.35 18.74 2.50
N ARG A 10 -20.44 20.00 2.97
CA ARG A 10 -20.58 21.17 2.09
C ARG A 10 -19.23 21.68 1.61
N GLU A 11 -18.16 21.45 2.38
CA GLU A 11 -16.90 22.13 2.15
C GLU A 11 -15.82 21.30 1.42
N LEU A 12 -15.86 19.96 1.37
CA LEU A 12 -14.82 19.19 0.65
C LEU A 12 -15.33 18.40 -0.58
N GLY A 13 -16.58 18.64 -1.00
CA GLY A 13 -17.18 18.09 -2.21
C GLY A 13 -18.63 18.57 -2.38
N PRO A 14 -19.25 18.45 -3.58
CA PRO A 14 -20.60 18.92 -3.79
C PRO A 14 -21.57 18.11 -2.92
N SER A 15 -22.10 18.73 -1.87
CA SER A 15 -23.18 18.16 -1.08
C SER A 15 -24.34 17.74 -2.00
N THR A 16 -24.75 16.48 -1.94
CA THR A 16 -25.97 15.99 -2.59
C THR A 16 -27.23 16.73 -2.10
N GLU A 17 -27.17 17.41 -0.96
CA GLU A 17 -28.27 18.21 -0.38
C GLU A 17 -28.22 19.73 -0.72
N ILE A 18 -27.27 20.20 -1.53
CA ILE A 18 -27.37 21.52 -2.22
C ILE A 18 -27.45 21.31 -3.74
N SER A 19 -27.84 20.11 -4.19
CA SER A 19 -28.02 19.81 -5.61
C SER A 19 -29.09 20.69 -6.28
N GLU A 20 -29.97 21.34 -5.51
CA GLU A 20 -31.07 22.14 -6.08
C GLU A 20 -30.66 23.56 -6.52
N LYS A 21 -29.47 24.07 -6.16
CA LYS A 21 -28.98 25.40 -6.59
C LYS A 21 -27.59 25.36 -7.25
N ARG A 22 -27.21 24.24 -7.85
CA ARG A 22 -25.95 24.16 -8.60
C ARG A 22 -26.10 24.91 -9.94
N VAL A 23 -25.57 26.12 -10.01
CA VAL A 23 -25.38 26.80 -11.30
C VAL A 23 -24.18 26.13 -11.98
N VAL A 24 -24.46 25.31 -12.99
CA VAL A 24 -23.40 24.71 -13.81
C VAL A 24 -22.97 25.76 -14.82
N TRP A 25 -21.80 26.36 -14.59
CA TRP A 25 -21.20 27.29 -15.54
C TRP A 25 -20.46 26.54 -16.64
N ASP A 26 -20.67 26.96 -17.89
CA ASP A 26 -19.71 26.68 -18.96
C ASP A 26 -18.55 27.66 -18.80
N GLU A 27 -17.44 27.19 -18.22
CA GLU A 27 -16.25 28.02 -17.99
C GLU A 27 -15.63 28.59 -19.30
N SER A 28 -16.01 28.05 -20.46
CA SER A 28 -15.58 28.54 -21.78
C SER A 28 -16.57 29.51 -22.43
N GLY A 29 -17.75 29.70 -21.82
CA GLY A 29 -18.83 30.51 -22.33
C GLY A 29 -18.66 32.01 -22.10
N HIS A 30 -19.34 32.80 -22.93
CA HIS A 30 -19.35 34.27 -22.82
C HIS A 30 -19.88 34.75 -21.46
N ASP A 31 -20.95 34.14 -20.97
CA ASP A 31 -21.60 34.53 -19.71
C ASP A 31 -20.67 34.33 -18.51
N TYR A 32 -19.86 33.25 -18.52
CA TYR A 32 -18.85 33.03 -17.49
C TYR A 32 -17.74 34.07 -17.56
N ALA A 33 -17.28 34.43 -18.76
CA ALA A 33 -16.28 35.47 -18.93
C ALA A 33 -16.80 36.84 -18.44
N VAL A 34 -18.07 37.18 -18.69
CA VAL A 34 -18.73 38.37 -18.16
C VAL A 34 -18.79 38.32 -16.64
N PHE A 35 -19.25 37.21 -16.07
CA PHE A 35 -19.29 36.99 -14.63
C PHE A 35 -17.92 37.17 -13.97
N VAL A 36 -16.87 36.54 -14.51
CA VAL A 36 -15.48 36.66 -14.00
C VAL A 36 -15.01 38.12 -14.06
N LYS A 37 -15.37 38.86 -15.11
CA LYS A 37 -15.05 40.29 -15.24
C LYS A 37 -15.75 41.14 -14.17
N GLU A 38 -17.02 40.88 -13.87
CA GLU A 38 -17.75 41.57 -12.81
C GLU A 38 -17.19 41.25 -11.42
N VAL A 39 -16.84 39.98 -11.17
CA VAL A 39 -16.15 39.57 -9.94
C VAL A 39 -14.79 40.25 -9.81
N ALA A 40 -14.03 40.39 -10.90
CA ALA A 40 -12.77 41.14 -10.89
C ALA A 40 -13.00 42.62 -10.52
N GLY A 41 -14.08 43.24 -11.01
CA GLY A 41 -14.49 44.58 -10.61
C GLY A 41 -14.85 44.68 -9.12
N LEU A 42 -15.51 43.66 -8.56
CA LEU A 42 -15.77 43.57 -7.11
C LEU A 42 -14.47 43.46 -6.30
N ARG A 43 -13.52 42.61 -6.70
CA ARG A 43 -12.22 42.47 -6.04
C ARG A 43 -11.43 43.77 -6.07
N SER A 44 -11.39 44.46 -7.22
CA SER A 44 -10.70 45.76 -7.34
C SER A 44 -11.32 46.81 -6.41
N ARG A 45 -12.65 46.83 -6.26
CA ARG A 45 -13.32 47.71 -5.28
C ARG A 45 -12.96 47.35 -3.84
N ALA A 46 -12.89 46.06 -3.50
CA ALA A 46 -12.44 45.62 -2.18
C ALA A 46 -10.98 46.03 -1.91
N ASP A 47 -10.08 45.83 -2.88
CA ASP A 47 -8.67 46.24 -2.77
C ASP A 47 -8.49 47.76 -2.66
N SER A 48 -9.45 48.54 -3.16
CA SER A 48 -9.46 50.01 -3.09
C SER A 48 -10.10 50.56 -1.80
N ALA A 49 -10.41 49.69 -0.83
CA ALA A 49 -10.96 50.11 0.46
C ALA A 49 -9.99 51.02 1.25
N ARG A 50 -10.52 51.73 2.26
CA ARG A 50 -9.75 52.76 2.97
C ARG A 50 -8.72 52.17 3.91
N SER A 51 -8.96 50.95 4.39
CA SER A 51 -8.06 50.22 5.27
C SER A 51 -7.72 48.84 4.75
N ARG A 52 -6.58 48.31 5.20
CA ARG A 52 -6.15 46.93 4.89
C ARG A 52 -7.11 45.88 5.46
N GLU A 53 -7.77 46.21 6.58
CA GLU A 53 -8.78 45.36 7.22
C GLU A 53 -10.08 45.31 6.41
N GLU A 54 -10.58 46.46 5.93
CA GLU A 54 -11.75 46.50 5.05
C GLU A 54 -11.49 45.74 3.73
N ALA A 55 -10.29 45.90 3.16
CA ALA A 55 -9.89 45.16 1.97
C ALA A 55 -9.86 43.64 2.24
N PHE A 56 -9.32 43.23 3.39
CA PHE A 56 -9.30 41.84 3.81
C PHE A 56 -10.71 41.27 3.96
N ASP A 57 -11.59 41.96 4.67
CA ASP A 57 -12.98 41.53 4.88
C ASP A 57 -13.76 41.43 3.57
N GLY A 58 -13.53 42.38 2.66
CA GLY A 58 -14.10 42.37 1.31
C GLY A 58 -13.66 41.16 0.50
N GLN A 59 -12.35 40.87 0.47
CA GLN A 59 -11.81 39.70 -0.24
C GLN A 59 -12.28 38.38 0.38
N MET A 60 -12.35 38.31 1.71
CA MET A 60 -12.88 37.16 2.44
C MET A 60 -14.37 36.94 2.16
N ALA A 61 -15.17 37.99 2.09
CA ALA A 61 -16.60 37.90 1.76
C ALA A 61 -16.81 37.40 0.33
N ILE A 62 -16.10 37.97 -0.65
CA ILE A 62 -16.14 37.53 -2.05
C ILE A 62 -15.76 36.04 -2.15
N GLY A 63 -14.64 35.65 -1.52
CA GLY A 63 -14.17 34.27 -1.51
C GLY A 63 -15.18 33.29 -0.94
N ARG A 64 -15.80 33.61 0.21
CA ARG A 64 -16.81 32.75 0.84
C ARG A 64 -18.04 32.52 -0.04
N VAL A 65 -18.58 33.58 -0.64
CA VAL A 65 -19.76 33.46 -1.52
C VAL A 65 -19.44 32.60 -2.73
N LEU A 66 -18.29 32.82 -3.38
CA LEU A 66 -17.87 32.01 -4.52
C LEU A 66 -17.67 30.54 -4.12
N TYR A 67 -17.14 30.28 -2.93
CA TYR A 67 -16.94 28.95 -2.39
C TYR A 67 -18.26 28.21 -2.15
N GLU A 68 -19.25 28.87 -1.54
CA GLU A 68 -20.59 28.31 -1.32
C GLU A 68 -21.28 27.93 -2.63
N HIS A 69 -20.98 28.65 -3.71
CA HIS A 69 -21.41 28.36 -5.08
C HIS A 69 -20.51 27.37 -5.84
N GLN A 70 -19.54 26.74 -5.17
CA GLN A 70 -18.59 25.76 -5.75
C GLN A 70 -17.69 26.33 -6.86
N LEU A 71 -17.51 27.65 -6.93
CA LEU A 71 -16.60 28.33 -7.83
C LEU A 71 -15.20 28.39 -7.19
N PHE A 72 -14.58 27.22 -7.00
CA PHE A 72 -13.37 27.07 -6.19
C PHE A 72 -12.15 27.78 -6.78
N LYS A 73 -12.03 27.88 -8.11
CA LYS A 73 -10.91 28.60 -8.77
C LYS A 73 -10.98 30.10 -8.45
N GLU A 74 -12.17 30.67 -8.46
CA GLU A 74 -12.45 32.09 -8.25
C GLU A 74 -12.44 32.41 -6.76
N ALA A 75 -12.97 31.53 -5.92
CA ALA A 75 -12.86 31.64 -4.47
C ALA A 75 -11.39 31.70 -4.04
N LEU A 76 -10.55 30.83 -4.62
CA LEU A 76 -9.12 30.76 -4.34
C LEU A 76 -8.39 32.08 -4.62
N ILE A 77 -8.69 32.77 -5.72
CA ILE A 77 -8.07 34.08 -6.03
C ILE A 77 -8.31 35.07 -4.88
N SER A 78 -9.54 35.13 -4.37
CA SER A 78 -9.92 36.06 -3.31
C SER A 78 -9.29 35.66 -1.96
N PHE A 79 -9.25 34.35 -1.65
CA PHE A 79 -8.57 33.87 -0.43
C PHE A 79 -7.06 34.08 -0.47
N LYS A 80 -6.39 33.85 -1.60
CA LYS A 80 -4.96 34.15 -1.75
C LYS A 80 -4.67 35.64 -1.55
N ARG A 81 -5.53 36.50 -2.08
CA ARG A 81 -5.42 37.94 -1.83
C ARG A 81 -5.63 38.27 -0.35
N ALA A 82 -6.56 37.61 0.32
CA ALA A 82 -6.74 37.75 1.76
C ALA A 82 -5.52 37.28 2.57
N CYS A 83 -4.84 36.18 2.17
CA CYS A 83 -3.56 35.76 2.75
C CYS A 83 -2.48 36.85 2.61
N GLU A 84 -2.37 37.51 1.46
CA GLU A 84 -1.41 38.61 1.25
C GLU A 84 -1.73 39.82 2.14
N LEU A 85 -3.03 40.12 2.32
CA LEU A 85 -3.48 41.21 3.16
C LEU A 85 -3.28 40.90 4.65
N GLN A 86 -3.47 39.67 5.11
CA GLN A 86 -3.20 39.29 6.50
C GLN A 86 -2.54 37.90 6.56
N PRO A 87 -1.19 37.83 6.47
CA PRO A 87 -0.47 36.55 6.40
C PRO A 87 -0.52 35.71 7.67
N VAL A 88 -0.90 36.30 8.81
CA VAL A 88 -1.00 35.60 10.11
C VAL A 88 -2.44 35.21 10.46
N ASP A 89 -3.41 35.51 9.59
CA ASP A 89 -4.79 35.08 9.81
C ASP A 89 -4.99 33.65 9.32
N VAL A 90 -5.53 32.80 10.18
CA VAL A 90 -5.72 31.37 9.92
C VAL A 90 -6.78 31.11 8.85
N ARG A 91 -7.83 31.94 8.82
CA ARG A 91 -9.04 31.72 8.01
C ARG A 91 -8.78 31.73 6.50
N PRO A 92 -8.05 32.69 5.89
CA PRO A 92 -7.79 32.68 4.46
C PRO A 92 -6.92 31.50 4.05
N HIS A 93 -5.90 31.14 4.83
CA HIS A 93 -5.05 29.97 4.57
C HIS A 93 -5.85 28.67 4.62
N PHE A 94 -6.66 28.48 5.68
CA PHE A 94 -7.54 27.32 5.79
C PHE A 94 -8.51 27.20 4.59
N ARG A 95 -9.14 28.31 4.18
CA ARG A 95 -10.09 28.30 3.05
C ARG A 95 -9.40 28.13 1.69
N ALA A 96 -8.21 28.71 1.51
CA ALA A 96 -7.39 28.50 0.31
C ALA A 96 -6.95 27.03 0.18
N GLY A 97 -6.54 26.41 1.30
CA GLY A 97 -6.23 24.98 1.38
C GLY A 97 -7.41 24.12 0.93
N ASN A 98 -8.62 24.41 1.41
CA ASN A 98 -9.82 23.68 0.98
C ASN A 98 -10.08 23.82 -0.53
N CYS A 99 -9.93 25.04 -1.08
CA CYS A 99 -10.04 25.25 -2.54
C CYS A 99 -9.01 24.41 -3.31
N TYR A 100 -7.75 24.44 -2.90
CA TYR A 100 -6.70 23.66 -3.55
C TYR A 100 -7.01 22.15 -3.50
N TYR A 101 -7.51 21.65 -2.37
CA TYR A 101 -7.88 20.25 -2.22
C TYR A 101 -8.97 19.85 -3.23
N VAL A 102 -10.07 20.61 -3.31
CA VAL A 102 -11.18 20.31 -4.23
C VAL A 102 -10.73 20.42 -5.70
N LEU A 103 -9.75 21.28 -5.99
CA LEU A 103 -9.13 21.39 -7.31
C LEU A 103 -8.11 20.27 -7.61
N GLY A 104 -7.91 19.30 -6.70
CA GLY A 104 -6.95 18.20 -6.85
C GLY A 104 -5.48 18.61 -6.70
N ARG A 105 -5.23 19.82 -6.19
CA ARG A 105 -3.89 20.38 -5.95
C ARG A 105 -3.46 20.12 -4.52
N TYR A 106 -3.29 18.84 -4.20
CA TYR A 106 -3.07 18.36 -2.82
C TYR A 106 -1.79 18.92 -2.17
N LYS A 107 -0.74 19.13 -2.97
CA LYS A 107 0.53 19.69 -2.48
C LYS A 107 0.35 21.13 -2.00
N GLU A 108 -0.27 21.97 -2.81
CA GLU A 108 -0.58 23.35 -2.45
C GLU A 108 -1.60 23.43 -1.31
N ALA A 109 -2.56 22.49 -1.27
CA ALA A 109 -3.50 22.40 -0.15
C ALA A 109 -2.77 22.16 1.18
N LYS A 110 -1.86 21.18 1.20
CA LYS A 110 -1.01 20.89 2.37
C LYS A 110 -0.19 22.11 2.78
N GLU A 111 0.46 22.78 1.84
CA GLU A 111 1.27 23.99 2.12
C GLU A 111 0.42 25.09 2.78
N GLU A 112 -0.78 25.37 2.27
CA GLU A 112 -1.68 26.37 2.87
C GLU A 112 -2.18 25.94 4.26
N PHE A 113 -2.49 24.65 4.46
CA PHE A 113 -2.92 24.19 5.78
C PHE A 113 -1.78 24.21 6.81
N LEU A 114 -0.52 24.01 6.40
CA LEU A 114 0.64 24.18 7.30
C LEU A 114 0.78 25.64 7.73
N LEU A 115 0.62 26.59 6.80
CA LEU A 115 0.59 28.02 7.15
C LEU A 115 -0.57 28.37 8.08
N ALA A 116 -1.75 27.76 7.87
CA ALA A 116 -2.89 27.91 8.77
C ALA A 116 -2.58 27.36 10.17
N LEU A 117 -1.91 26.21 10.26
CA LEU A 117 -1.52 25.58 11.52
C LEU A 117 -0.51 26.45 12.28
N GLU A 118 0.57 26.88 11.62
CA GLU A 118 1.59 27.77 12.20
C GLU A 118 0.96 29.07 12.74
N SER A 119 0.05 29.67 11.96
CA SER A 119 -0.67 30.88 12.35
C SER A 119 -1.61 30.64 13.54
N ALA A 120 -2.24 29.47 13.61
CA ALA A 120 -3.16 29.11 14.68
C ALA A 120 -2.41 28.88 16.00
N GLU A 121 -1.27 28.18 15.95
CA GLU A 121 -0.40 27.96 17.11
C GLU A 121 0.20 29.28 17.63
N ALA A 122 0.61 30.18 16.73
CA ALA A 122 1.10 31.51 17.10
C ALA A 122 0.01 32.41 17.71
N GLY A 123 -1.24 32.27 17.25
CA GLY A 123 -2.40 33.00 17.77
C GLY A 123 -2.95 32.47 19.11
N GLY A 124 -2.34 31.42 19.68
CA GLY A 124 -2.76 30.80 20.93
C GLY A 124 -4.20 30.29 20.88
N ASN A 125 -4.98 30.57 21.93
CA ASN A 125 -6.34 30.01 22.07
C ASN A 125 -7.38 30.62 21.10
N GLN A 126 -7.06 31.69 20.36
CA GLN A 126 -8.01 32.36 19.47
C GLN A 126 -8.57 31.41 18.39
N TRP A 127 -7.75 30.45 17.93
CA TRP A 127 -8.08 29.54 16.84
C TRP A 127 -8.26 28.09 17.27
N ALA A 128 -8.37 27.83 18.58
CA ALA A 128 -8.48 26.48 19.13
C ALA A 128 -9.68 25.69 18.56
N TYR A 129 -10.77 26.37 18.20
CA TYR A 129 -11.95 25.75 17.58
C TYR A 129 -11.69 25.22 16.16
N LEU A 130 -10.69 25.77 15.46
CA LEU A 130 -10.38 25.43 14.06
C LEU A 130 -9.20 24.45 13.97
N LEU A 131 -8.36 24.35 15.00
CA LEU A 131 -7.19 23.46 15.03
C LEU A 131 -7.52 22.01 14.65
N PRO A 132 -8.50 21.31 15.27
CA PRO A 132 -8.82 19.93 14.87
C PRO A 132 -9.14 19.80 13.39
N GLN A 133 -9.79 20.81 12.80
CA GLN A 133 -10.13 20.82 11.39
C GLN A 133 -8.91 21.00 10.49
N ILE A 134 -7.97 21.88 10.87
CA ILE A 134 -6.72 22.08 10.16
C ILE A 134 -5.94 20.77 10.14
N TYR A 135 -5.82 20.10 11.29
CA TYR A 135 -5.19 18.79 11.39
C TYR A 135 -5.86 17.74 10.49
N VAL A 136 -7.19 17.62 10.50
CA VAL A 136 -7.86 16.69 9.59
C VAL A 136 -7.57 17.05 8.13
N ASN A 137 -7.73 18.30 7.73
CA ASN A 137 -7.57 18.68 6.33
C ASN A 137 -6.11 18.54 5.83
N LEU A 138 -5.13 18.69 6.73
CA LEU A 138 -3.74 18.30 6.50
C LEU A 138 -3.62 16.80 6.23
N GLY A 139 -4.21 15.97 7.10
CA GLY A 139 -4.22 14.51 6.94
C GLY A 139 -4.84 14.09 5.60
N ILE A 140 -5.98 14.66 5.24
CA ILE A 140 -6.69 14.39 3.98
C ILE A 140 -5.83 14.80 2.76
N SER A 141 -5.15 15.95 2.85
CA SER A 141 -4.27 16.43 1.77
C SER A 141 -3.03 15.54 1.61
N LEU A 142 -2.48 15.06 2.73
CA LEU A 142 -1.38 14.10 2.76
C LEU A 142 -1.78 12.74 2.17
N GLU A 143 -2.99 12.25 2.46
CA GLU A 143 -3.53 11.05 1.80
C GLU A 143 -3.66 11.24 0.28
N GLY A 144 -4.09 12.43 -0.18
CA GLY A 144 -4.11 12.79 -1.60
C GLY A 144 -2.72 12.77 -2.25
N GLU A 145 -1.67 13.06 -1.48
CA GLU A 145 -0.28 12.87 -1.91
C GLU A 145 0.23 11.42 -1.76
N GLY A 146 -0.50 10.55 -1.07
CA GLY A 146 -0.13 9.16 -0.75
C GLY A 146 0.71 9.00 0.52
N MET A 147 0.86 10.08 1.32
CA MET A 147 1.65 10.15 2.56
C MET A 147 0.81 9.74 3.77
N VAL A 148 0.46 8.46 3.86
CA VAL A 148 -0.56 7.97 4.80
C VAL A 148 -0.01 7.78 6.22
N LEU A 149 1.28 7.46 6.40
CA LEU A 149 1.88 7.45 7.74
C LEU A 149 1.86 8.85 8.36
N SER A 150 2.18 9.86 7.57
CA SER A 150 2.10 11.27 7.97
C SER A 150 0.66 11.67 8.28
N ALA A 151 -0.30 11.27 7.43
CA ALA A 151 -1.72 11.55 7.67
C ALA A 151 -2.22 10.98 9.00
N CYS A 152 -1.78 9.78 9.40
CA CYS A 152 -2.13 9.18 10.69
C CYS A 152 -1.77 10.09 11.87
N GLU A 153 -0.63 10.78 11.84
CA GLU A 153 -0.26 11.69 12.94
C GLU A 153 -1.22 12.87 13.03
N TYR A 154 -1.52 13.53 11.90
CA TYR A 154 -2.43 14.67 11.91
C TYR A 154 -3.85 14.27 12.34
N TYR A 155 -4.35 13.11 11.90
CA TYR A 155 -5.64 12.60 12.39
C TYR A 155 -5.61 12.28 13.89
N ARG A 156 -4.48 11.79 14.41
CA ARG A 156 -4.31 11.54 15.84
C ARG A 156 -4.30 12.84 16.64
N GLU A 157 -3.58 13.86 16.19
CA GLU A 157 -3.58 15.18 16.84
C GLU A 157 -4.99 15.80 16.83
N ALA A 158 -5.74 15.69 15.73
CA ALA A 158 -7.14 16.12 15.69
C ALA A 158 -8.00 15.40 16.73
N ALA A 159 -7.83 14.08 16.89
CA ALA A 159 -8.55 13.29 17.87
C ALA A 159 -8.12 13.59 19.31
N ILE A 160 -6.85 13.93 19.56
CA ILE A 160 -6.37 14.37 20.89
C ILE A 160 -6.99 15.72 21.26
N LEU A 161 -7.00 16.68 20.33
CA LEU A 161 -7.56 18.01 20.56
C LEU A 161 -9.09 17.98 20.74
N CYS A 162 -9.76 17.07 20.04
CA CYS A 162 -11.21 16.88 20.16
C CYS A 162 -11.55 15.38 20.20
N PRO A 163 -11.54 14.75 21.39
CA PRO A 163 -11.80 13.30 21.53
C PRO A 163 -13.19 12.86 21.08
N THR A 164 -14.16 13.77 21.01
CA THR A 164 -15.51 13.51 20.49
C THR A 164 -15.60 13.60 18.97
N HIS A 165 -14.49 13.91 18.29
CA HIS A 165 -14.43 14.06 16.84
C HIS A 165 -14.41 12.70 16.12
N PHE A 166 -15.55 12.00 16.14
CA PHE A 166 -15.72 10.65 15.56
C PHE A 166 -15.22 10.51 14.12
N ARG A 167 -15.27 11.58 13.31
CA ARG A 167 -14.74 11.56 11.93
C ARG A 167 -13.22 11.50 11.87
N ALA A 168 -12.51 12.18 12.77
CA ALA A 168 -11.06 12.15 12.84
C ALA A 168 -10.59 10.77 13.30
N LEU A 169 -11.28 10.17 14.27
CA LEU A 169 -11.07 8.78 14.71
C LEU A 169 -11.30 7.78 13.56
N LYS A 170 -12.38 7.94 12.78
CA LYS A 170 -12.64 7.11 11.60
C LYS A 170 -11.55 7.26 10.54
N LEU A 171 -11.14 8.49 10.23
CA LEU A 171 -10.06 8.76 9.27
C LEU A 171 -8.72 8.20 9.75
N LEU A 172 -8.40 8.36 11.04
CA LEU A 172 -7.24 7.74 11.68
C LEU A 172 -7.28 6.21 11.50
N GLY A 173 -8.42 5.59 11.79
CA GLY A 173 -8.64 4.16 11.62
C GLY A 173 -8.43 3.69 10.17
N SER A 174 -9.02 4.40 9.21
CA SER A 174 -8.84 4.13 7.77
C SER A 174 -7.38 4.28 7.33
N ALA A 175 -6.69 5.33 7.78
CA ALA A 175 -5.30 5.57 7.45
C ALA A 175 -4.38 4.49 8.05
N LEU A 176 -4.61 4.11 9.32
CA LEU A 176 -3.91 3.01 10.00
C LEU A 176 -4.09 1.68 9.28
N PHE A 177 -5.32 1.38 8.82
CA PHE A 177 -5.58 0.23 7.96
C PHE A 177 -4.80 0.32 6.62
N GLY A 178 -4.76 1.53 6.04
CA GLY A 178 -4.03 1.83 4.82
C GLY A 178 -2.52 1.60 4.91
N VAL A 179 -1.93 1.72 6.11
CA VAL A 179 -0.50 1.44 6.36
C VAL A 179 -0.24 0.05 6.98
N GLY A 180 -1.29 -0.76 7.19
CA GLY A 180 -1.17 -2.13 7.72
C GLY A 180 -1.13 -2.23 9.25
N GLU A 181 -1.39 -1.14 9.99
CA GLU A 181 -1.44 -1.11 11.46
C GLU A 181 -2.84 -1.53 11.96
N TYR A 182 -3.27 -2.75 11.61
CA TYR A 182 -4.67 -3.19 11.76
C TYR A 182 -5.20 -3.14 13.19
N ARG A 183 -4.37 -3.49 14.18
CA ARG A 183 -4.79 -3.47 15.59
C ARG A 183 -5.04 -2.05 16.10
N ALA A 184 -4.23 -1.09 15.66
CA ALA A 184 -4.44 0.31 15.98
C ALA A 184 -5.66 0.88 15.22
N ALA A 185 -5.86 0.44 13.97
CA ALA A 185 -7.04 0.78 13.19
C ALA A 185 -8.35 0.36 13.88
N VAL A 186 -8.44 -0.90 14.34
CA VAL A 186 -9.59 -1.42 15.08
C VAL A 186 -9.93 -0.54 16.28
N LYS A 187 -8.92 -0.19 17.11
CA LYS A 187 -9.14 0.66 18.29
C LYS A 187 -9.73 2.03 17.92
N ALA A 188 -9.13 2.72 16.94
CA ALA A 188 -9.60 4.02 16.50
C ALA A 188 -11.04 3.96 15.92
N LEU A 189 -11.37 2.87 15.23
CA LEU A 189 -12.71 2.68 14.64
C LEU A 189 -13.76 2.30 15.68
N GLU A 190 -13.41 1.49 16.68
CA GLU A 190 -14.26 1.21 17.84
C GLU A 190 -14.56 2.49 18.63
N GLU A 191 -13.56 3.36 18.84
CA GLU A 191 -13.75 4.68 19.46
C GLU A 191 -14.66 5.59 18.59
N ALA A 192 -14.47 5.60 17.26
CA ALA A 192 -15.33 6.35 16.35
C ALA A 192 -16.79 5.89 16.43
N ILE A 193 -17.03 4.58 16.48
CA ILE A 193 -18.36 3.97 16.61
C ILE A 193 -18.94 4.24 17.99
N PHE A 194 -18.13 4.20 19.05
CA PHE A 194 -18.59 4.54 20.39
C PHE A 194 -19.10 5.99 20.46
N MET A 195 -18.40 6.93 19.79
CA MET A 195 -18.85 8.32 19.67
C MET A 195 -20.08 8.49 18.76
N LYS A 196 -20.18 7.71 17.68
CA LYS A 196 -21.32 7.73 16.75
C LYS A 196 -21.74 6.31 16.31
N PRO A 197 -22.66 5.66 17.05
CA PRO A 197 -23.01 4.26 16.81
C PRO A 197 -23.65 3.96 15.45
N ASP A 198 -24.32 4.95 14.84
CA ASP A 198 -25.00 4.86 13.55
C ASP A 198 -24.07 5.20 12.36
N TYR A 199 -22.75 5.33 12.57
CA TYR A 199 -21.82 5.72 11.52
C TYR A 199 -21.42 4.53 10.62
N ALA A 200 -22.22 4.27 9.59
CA ALA A 200 -22.06 3.12 8.69
C ALA A 200 -20.64 3.01 8.08
N ASP A 201 -20.03 4.13 7.70
CA ASP A 201 -18.67 4.13 7.11
C ASP A 201 -17.62 3.63 8.12
N ALA A 202 -17.75 3.94 9.41
CA ALA A 202 -16.84 3.45 10.45
C ALA A 202 -17.02 1.94 10.71
N HIS A 203 -18.25 1.43 10.65
CA HIS A 203 -18.50 -0.03 10.70
C HIS A 203 -17.87 -0.73 9.49
N CYS A 204 -18.00 -0.18 8.28
CA CYS A 204 -17.36 -0.74 7.09
C CYS A 204 -15.83 -0.83 7.21
N ASP A 205 -15.20 0.24 7.69
CA ASP A 205 -13.75 0.27 7.90
C ASP A 205 -13.33 -0.69 9.03
N LEU A 206 -14.11 -0.79 10.12
CA LEU A 206 -13.84 -1.72 11.23
C LEU A 206 -13.87 -3.16 10.75
N ALA A 207 -14.90 -3.53 9.99
CA ALA A 207 -15.03 -4.86 9.42
C ALA A 207 -13.86 -5.20 8.49
N SER A 208 -13.39 -4.22 7.70
CA SER A 208 -12.21 -4.39 6.84
C SER A 208 -10.94 -4.65 7.66
N ALA A 209 -10.75 -3.91 8.77
CA ALA A 209 -9.61 -4.11 9.67
C ALA A 209 -9.67 -5.46 10.41
N LEU A 210 -10.85 -5.88 10.86
CA LEU A 210 -11.06 -7.20 11.48
C LEU A 210 -10.74 -8.34 10.53
N HIS A 211 -11.21 -8.24 9.27
CA HIS A 211 -10.88 -9.22 8.24
C HIS A 211 -9.37 -9.30 7.98
N ALA A 212 -8.67 -8.16 7.91
CA ALA A 212 -7.22 -8.16 7.75
C ALA A 212 -6.46 -8.78 8.95
N MET A 213 -7.08 -8.83 10.13
CA MET A 213 -6.58 -9.55 11.30
C MET A 213 -6.95 -11.05 11.32
N GLY A 214 -7.72 -11.52 10.34
CA GLY A 214 -8.21 -12.90 10.27
C GLY A 214 -9.45 -13.16 11.13
N GLU A 215 -10.11 -12.12 11.65
CA GLU A 215 -11.34 -12.22 12.44
C GLU A 215 -12.58 -12.18 11.55
N ASP A 216 -12.66 -13.13 10.62
CA ASP A 216 -13.60 -13.13 9.49
C ASP A 216 -15.08 -13.18 9.91
N GLU A 217 -15.44 -13.98 10.93
CA GLU A 217 -16.82 -14.05 11.42
C GLU A 217 -17.28 -12.71 12.00
N ARG A 218 -16.45 -12.08 12.83
CA ARG A 218 -16.73 -10.75 13.38
C ARG A 218 -16.81 -9.71 12.28
N ALA A 219 -15.92 -9.78 11.28
CA ALA A 219 -15.95 -8.88 10.13
C ALA A 219 -17.28 -8.99 9.36
N ILE A 220 -17.81 -10.20 9.13
CA ILE A 220 -19.12 -10.38 8.49
C ILE A 220 -20.24 -9.69 9.28
N GLU A 221 -20.29 -9.88 10.60
CA GLU A 221 -21.30 -9.26 11.46
C GLU A 221 -21.26 -7.73 11.38
N VAL A 222 -20.06 -7.15 11.44
CA VAL A 222 -19.86 -5.70 11.39
C VAL A 222 -20.14 -5.14 9.98
N PHE A 223 -19.77 -5.85 8.91
CA PHE A 223 -20.17 -5.46 7.54
C PHE A 223 -21.70 -5.48 7.38
N GLN A 224 -22.36 -6.50 7.91
CA GLN A 224 -23.83 -6.58 7.88
C GLN A 224 -24.43 -5.40 8.66
N LYS A 225 -23.85 -5.01 9.80
CA LYS A 225 -24.27 -3.82 10.56
C LYS A 225 -24.14 -2.54 9.73
N ALA A 226 -23.04 -2.35 9.01
CA ALA A 226 -22.86 -1.20 8.11
C ALA A 226 -23.95 -1.16 7.01
N ILE A 227 -24.27 -2.32 6.45
CA ILE A 227 -25.32 -2.48 5.43
C ILE A 227 -26.72 -2.25 6.03
N ASP A 228 -26.99 -2.70 7.25
CA ASP A 228 -28.28 -2.47 7.91
C ASP A 228 -28.50 -0.98 8.21
N LEU A 229 -27.44 -0.27 8.61
CA LEU A 229 -27.46 1.18 8.79
C LEU A 229 -27.63 1.93 7.45
N LYS A 230 -27.03 1.40 6.36
CA LYS A 230 -27.08 2.01 5.03
C LYS A 230 -27.16 0.91 3.95
N PRO A 231 -28.38 0.50 3.52
CA PRO A 231 -28.57 -0.65 2.61
C PRO A 231 -27.88 -0.55 1.25
N GLY A 232 -27.62 0.68 0.78
CA GLY A 232 -26.90 1.00 -0.46
C GLY A 232 -25.43 1.36 -0.26
N HIS A 233 -24.81 1.02 0.88
CA HIS A 233 -23.40 1.29 1.13
C HIS A 233 -22.51 0.45 0.21
N ILE A 234 -21.98 1.09 -0.84
CA ILE A 234 -21.22 0.42 -1.90
C ILE A 234 -19.99 -0.31 -1.35
N ASP A 235 -19.16 0.36 -0.54
CA ASP A 235 -17.91 -0.27 -0.06
C ASP A 235 -18.17 -1.44 0.89
N ALA A 236 -19.13 -1.34 1.81
CA ALA A 236 -19.50 -2.44 2.69
C ALA A 236 -20.02 -3.66 1.91
N LEU A 237 -20.87 -3.45 0.89
CA LEU A 237 -21.33 -4.52 0.01
C LEU A 237 -20.18 -5.14 -0.78
N TYR A 238 -19.32 -4.31 -1.36
CA TYR A 238 -18.19 -4.76 -2.17
C TYR A 238 -17.17 -5.56 -1.34
N ASN A 239 -16.81 -5.05 -0.16
CA ASN A 239 -15.85 -5.66 0.75
C ASN A 239 -16.41 -6.95 1.38
N LEU A 240 -17.69 -6.98 1.77
CA LEU A 240 -18.33 -8.22 2.23
C LEU A 240 -18.39 -9.27 1.11
N GLY A 241 -18.64 -8.85 -0.14
CA GLY A 241 -18.52 -9.73 -1.30
C GLY A 241 -17.11 -10.32 -1.45
N GLY A 242 -16.08 -9.51 -1.22
CA GLY A 242 -14.67 -9.94 -1.20
C GLY A 242 -14.40 -10.96 -0.10
N LEU A 243 -14.83 -10.67 1.13
CA LEU A 243 -14.71 -11.59 2.27
C LEU A 243 -15.39 -12.94 1.99
N TYR A 244 -16.58 -12.93 1.38
CA TYR A 244 -17.24 -14.17 0.96
C TYR A 244 -16.48 -14.93 -0.13
N MET A 245 -15.75 -14.25 -1.02
CA MET A 245 -14.86 -14.91 -1.98
C MET A 245 -13.73 -15.63 -1.27
N ASP A 246 -13.08 -14.97 -0.31
CA ASP A 246 -11.93 -15.52 0.42
C ASP A 246 -12.33 -16.73 1.27
N LEU A 247 -13.55 -16.72 1.82
CA LEU A 247 -14.14 -17.84 2.54
C LEU A 247 -14.74 -18.94 1.63
N GLY A 248 -14.62 -18.82 0.30
CA GLY A 248 -15.18 -19.77 -0.67
C GLY A 248 -16.71 -19.79 -0.76
N ARG A 249 -17.40 -18.80 -0.17
CA ARG A 249 -18.87 -18.63 -0.18
C ARG A 249 -19.31 -17.89 -1.44
N PHE A 250 -19.00 -18.47 -2.59
CA PHE A 250 -19.12 -17.84 -3.90
C PHE A 250 -20.53 -17.32 -4.25
N GLN A 251 -21.59 -18.01 -3.85
CA GLN A 251 -22.96 -17.54 -4.12
C GLN A 251 -23.28 -16.26 -3.37
N ARG A 252 -22.91 -16.17 -2.09
CA ARG A 252 -23.12 -14.95 -1.29
C ARG A 252 -22.29 -13.79 -1.82
N ALA A 253 -21.09 -14.07 -2.33
CA ALA A 253 -20.27 -13.06 -2.99
C ALA A 253 -20.96 -12.48 -4.25
N SER A 254 -21.52 -13.33 -5.13
CA SER A 254 -22.21 -12.85 -6.34
C SER A 254 -23.46 -12.02 -6.01
N GLU A 255 -24.19 -12.37 -4.95
CA GLU A 255 -25.32 -11.59 -4.41
C GLU A 255 -24.88 -10.19 -3.97
N MET A 256 -23.80 -10.09 -3.18
CA MET A 256 -23.29 -8.79 -2.71
C MET A 256 -22.83 -7.91 -3.88
N TYR A 257 -22.09 -8.45 -4.83
CA TYR A 257 -21.69 -7.69 -6.03
C TYR A 257 -22.89 -7.30 -6.91
N THR A 258 -23.94 -8.12 -6.95
CA THR A 258 -25.19 -7.75 -7.63
C THR A 258 -25.86 -6.54 -6.96
N ARG A 259 -25.84 -6.47 -5.62
CA ARG A 259 -26.33 -5.30 -4.89
C ARG A 259 -25.48 -4.05 -5.16
N VAL A 260 -24.15 -4.18 -5.25
CA VAL A 260 -23.28 -3.07 -5.70
C VAL A 260 -23.71 -2.54 -7.06
N LEU A 261 -23.95 -3.44 -8.02
CA LEU A 261 -24.37 -3.08 -9.38
C LEU A 261 -25.79 -2.49 -9.46
N ALA A 262 -26.66 -2.82 -8.50
CA ALA A 262 -27.96 -2.18 -8.40
C ALA A 262 -27.86 -0.70 -7.99
N VAL A 263 -26.87 -0.35 -7.15
CA VAL A 263 -26.60 1.04 -6.75
C VAL A 263 -25.74 1.77 -7.79
N TRP A 264 -24.73 1.09 -8.34
CA TRP A 264 -23.82 1.63 -9.35
C TRP A 264 -23.65 0.68 -10.55
N PRO A 265 -24.53 0.77 -11.57
CA PRO A 265 -24.57 -0.17 -12.70
C PRO A 265 -23.29 -0.28 -13.52
N ASN A 266 -22.47 0.78 -13.58
CA ASN A 266 -21.24 0.83 -14.35
C ASN A 266 -19.99 0.47 -13.53
N HIS A 267 -20.15 -0.14 -12.35
CA HIS A 267 -19.03 -0.54 -11.50
C HIS A 267 -18.31 -1.78 -12.05
N TRP A 268 -17.36 -1.58 -12.97
CA TRP A 268 -16.69 -2.66 -13.68
C TRP A 268 -15.99 -3.70 -12.77
N ARG A 269 -15.40 -3.29 -11.64
CA ARG A 269 -14.75 -4.23 -10.69
C ARG A 269 -15.75 -5.17 -10.02
N ALA A 270 -16.91 -4.66 -9.60
CA ALA A 270 -17.98 -5.47 -9.03
C ALA A 270 -18.55 -6.43 -10.08
N GLN A 271 -18.71 -5.97 -11.33
CA GLN A 271 -19.12 -6.82 -12.44
C GLN A 271 -18.13 -7.96 -12.71
N LEU A 272 -16.83 -7.66 -12.69
CA LEU A 272 -15.78 -8.65 -12.85
C LEU A 272 -15.75 -9.64 -11.69
N ASN A 273 -15.79 -9.14 -10.45
CA ASN A 273 -15.75 -10.00 -9.27
C ASN A 273 -17.00 -10.87 -9.17
N LYS A 274 -18.19 -10.35 -9.51
CA LYS A 274 -19.41 -11.16 -9.68
C LYS A 274 -19.18 -12.32 -10.65
N ALA A 275 -18.55 -12.05 -11.80
CA ALA A 275 -18.25 -13.09 -12.77
C ALA A 275 -17.29 -14.16 -12.21
N VAL A 276 -16.26 -13.73 -11.47
CA VAL A 276 -15.31 -14.63 -10.79
C VAL A 276 -16.01 -15.45 -9.70
N SER A 277 -16.91 -14.84 -8.90
CA SER A 277 -17.74 -15.55 -7.93
C SER A 277 -18.58 -16.63 -8.60
N LEU A 278 -19.27 -16.31 -9.69
CA LEU A 278 -20.09 -17.27 -10.43
C LEU A 278 -19.26 -18.43 -11.00
N LEU A 279 -18.00 -18.19 -11.41
CA LEU A 279 -17.08 -19.26 -11.79
C LEU A 279 -16.74 -20.18 -10.61
N GLY A 280 -16.45 -19.59 -9.43
CA GLY A 280 -16.21 -20.33 -8.20
C GLY A 280 -17.40 -21.20 -7.78
N ALA A 281 -18.63 -20.69 -7.96
CA ALA A 281 -19.87 -21.42 -7.72
C ALA A 281 -20.17 -22.52 -8.77
N GLY A 282 -19.41 -22.58 -9.87
CA GLY A 282 -19.64 -23.52 -10.98
C GLY A 282 -20.70 -23.07 -12.00
N GLU A 283 -21.25 -21.86 -11.85
CA GLU A 283 -22.28 -21.26 -12.69
C GLU A 283 -21.70 -20.66 -14.00
N ASN A 284 -21.15 -21.52 -14.84
CA ASN A 284 -20.32 -21.13 -15.99
C ASN A 284 -21.05 -20.25 -17.04
N GLU A 285 -22.35 -20.46 -17.26
CA GLU A 285 -23.12 -19.65 -18.23
C GLU A 285 -23.43 -18.24 -17.70
N GLU A 286 -23.70 -18.13 -16.40
CA GLU A 286 -23.93 -16.85 -15.72
C GLU A 286 -22.63 -16.04 -15.68
N ALA A 287 -21.54 -16.69 -15.28
CA ALA A 287 -20.21 -16.10 -15.28
C ALA A 287 -19.81 -15.55 -16.66
N LYS A 288 -20.09 -16.30 -17.72
CA LYS A 288 -19.80 -15.88 -19.10
C LYS A 288 -20.62 -14.68 -19.53
N ARG A 289 -21.88 -14.56 -19.11
CA ARG A 289 -22.69 -13.34 -19.31
C ARG A 289 -22.06 -12.16 -18.57
N ALA A 290 -21.72 -12.35 -17.31
CA ALA A 290 -21.12 -11.31 -16.48
C ALA A 290 -19.74 -10.84 -17.03
N LEU A 291 -18.89 -11.76 -17.51
CA LEU A 291 -17.62 -11.44 -18.17
C LEU A 291 -17.82 -10.64 -19.46
N LYS A 292 -18.86 -10.93 -20.26
CA LYS A 292 -19.17 -10.15 -21.46
C LYS A 292 -19.58 -8.71 -21.11
N GLU A 293 -20.32 -8.52 -20.03
CA GLU A 293 -20.68 -7.19 -19.54
C GLU A 293 -19.45 -6.43 -19.02
N ALA A 294 -18.57 -7.08 -18.24
CA ALA A 294 -17.30 -6.50 -17.83
C ALA A 294 -16.41 -6.14 -19.03
N LEU A 295 -16.40 -6.97 -20.09
CA LEU A 295 -15.71 -6.68 -21.34
C LEU A 295 -16.31 -5.46 -22.06
N LYS A 296 -17.64 -5.33 -22.11
CA LYS A 296 -18.30 -4.14 -22.67
C LYS A 296 -17.92 -2.86 -21.91
N MET A 297 -17.79 -2.94 -20.59
CA MET A 297 -17.41 -1.80 -19.75
C MET A 297 -15.94 -1.38 -19.89
N THR A 298 -15.03 -2.34 -20.12
CA THR A 298 -13.57 -2.09 -19.99
C THR A 298 -12.76 -2.28 -21.27
N ASN A 299 -13.30 -3.00 -22.25
CA ASN A 299 -12.62 -3.41 -23.49
C ASN A 299 -11.24 -4.07 -23.28
N ARG A 300 -11.04 -4.76 -22.15
CA ARG A 300 -9.77 -5.43 -21.79
C ARG A 300 -9.61 -6.78 -22.49
N VAL A 301 -8.45 -6.98 -23.11
CA VAL A 301 -8.12 -8.20 -23.90
C VAL A 301 -8.12 -9.46 -23.03
N GLU A 302 -7.69 -9.35 -21.76
CA GLU A 302 -7.63 -10.47 -20.82
C GLU A 302 -9.02 -11.10 -20.57
N LEU A 303 -10.09 -10.29 -20.62
CA LEU A 303 -11.46 -10.78 -20.47
C LEU A 303 -11.93 -11.54 -21.71
N HIS A 304 -11.48 -11.13 -22.90
CA HIS A 304 -11.74 -11.87 -24.14
C HIS A 304 -11.09 -13.27 -24.11
N ASP A 305 -9.85 -13.36 -23.62
CA ASP A 305 -9.13 -14.62 -23.47
C ASP A 305 -9.79 -15.54 -22.45
N ALA A 306 -10.24 -15.00 -21.30
CA ALA A 306 -10.99 -15.74 -20.30
C ALA A 306 -12.30 -16.33 -20.86
N ILE A 307 -13.08 -15.53 -21.61
CA ILE A 307 -14.32 -16.00 -22.27
C ILE A 307 -14.01 -17.10 -23.30
N SER A 308 -12.93 -16.96 -24.05
CA SER A 308 -12.51 -17.95 -25.06
C SER A 308 -12.09 -19.27 -24.41
N HIS A 309 -11.36 -19.22 -23.30
CA HIS A 309 -10.98 -20.39 -22.51
C HIS A 309 -12.21 -21.13 -21.95
N LEU A 310 -13.19 -20.40 -21.40
CA LEU A 310 -14.45 -20.99 -20.92
C LEU A 310 -15.21 -21.73 -22.02
N LYS A 311 -15.28 -21.17 -23.24
CA LYS A 311 -15.88 -21.86 -24.40
C LYS A 311 -15.16 -23.17 -24.74
N GLN A 312 -13.83 -23.21 -24.64
CA GLN A 312 -13.05 -24.42 -24.90
C GLN A 312 -13.27 -25.50 -23.83
N LEU A 313 -13.38 -25.11 -22.56
CA LEU A 313 -13.72 -26.02 -21.46
C LEU A 313 -15.11 -26.64 -21.65
N GLN A 314 -16.11 -25.83 -22.03
CA GLN A 314 -17.46 -26.30 -22.34
C GLN A 314 -17.47 -27.28 -23.52
N LYS A 315 -16.71 -26.98 -24.60
CA LYS A 315 -16.56 -27.90 -25.74
C LYS A 315 -15.89 -29.22 -25.38
N LYS A 316 -14.97 -29.25 -24.41
CA LYS A 316 -14.35 -30.50 -23.91
C LYS A 316 -15.30 -31.32 -23.04
N LYS A 317 -16.17 -30.66 -22.25
CA LYS A 317 -17.20 -31.34 -21.43
C LYS A 317 -18.26 -32.06 -22.28
N ASN A 318 -18.46 -31.63 -23.52
CA ASN A 318 -19.42 -32.21 -24.47
C ASN A 318 -18.85 -33.31 -25.39
N LYS A 319 -17.61 -33.78 -25.19
CA LYS A 319 -17.09 -34.98 -25.87
C LYS A 319 -17.32 -36.22 -24.98
N PRO A 320 -18.08 -37.24 -25.42
CA PRO A 320 -18.12 -38.50 -24.72
C PRO A 320 -16.84 -39.29 -25.06
N ASN A 321 -15.96 -39.46 -24.07
CA ASN A 321 -15.27 -40.74 -23.80
C ASN A 321 -14.14 -40.55 -22.75
N GLY A 322 -14.28 -41.28 -21.63
CA GLY A 322 -13.15 -41.97 -21.00
C GLY A 322 -12.30 -41.25 -19.97
N ALA A 323 -12.77 -40.21 -19.27
CA ALA A 323 -12.04 -39.65 -18.13
C ALA A 323 -12.90 -39.66 -16.86
N ILE A 324 -12.40 -40.32 -15.82
CA ILE A 324 -13.03 -40.44 -14.49
C ILE A 324 -13.15 -39.03 -13.88
N PRO A 325 -14.34 -38.56 -13.51
CA PRO A 325 -14.53 -37.24 -12.93
C PRO A 325 -14.33 -37.29 -11.41
N GLY A 326 -13.36 -36.53 -10.90
CA GLY A 326 -13.22 -36.32 -9.45
C GLY A 326 -11.86 -35.83 -8.97
N GLU A 327 -10.78 -35.99 -9.73
CA GLU A 327 -9.45 -35.60 -9.26
C GLU A 327 -9.02 -34.22 -9.78
N SER A 328 -8.54 -33.38 -8.88
CA SER A 328 -7.78 -32.17 -9.20
C SER A 328 -6.68 -32.51 -10.23
N PRO A 329 -6.39 -31.65 -11.24
CA PRO A 329 -5.38 -31.92 -12.26
C PRO A 329 -3.95 -32.02 -11.70
N PHE A 330 -3.78 -31.73 -10.42
CA PHE A 330 -2.55 -31.87 -9.67
C PHE A 330 -2.84 -32.36 -8.25
N VAL A 331 -1.85 -33.00 -7.64
CA VAL A 331 -1.81 -33.32 -6.20
C VAL A 331 -0.73 -32.49 -5.54
N ILE A 332 -0.96 -32.09 -4.29
CA ILE A 332 0.05 -31.45 -3.44
C ILE A 332 0.80 -32.55 -2.70
N VAL A 333 2.11 -32.59 -2.84
CA VAL A 333 2.98 -33.56 -2.18
C VAL A 333 3.94 -32.86 -1.23
N GLU A 334 4.26 -33.56 -0.14
CA GLU A 334 5.16 -33.05 0.88
C GLU A 334 6.55 -32.74 0.31
N PRO A 335 7.19 -31.63 0.74
CA PRO A 335 8.52 -31.23 0.26
C PRO A 335 9.60 -32.31 0.40
N THR A 336 9.53 -33.14 1.44
CA THR A 336 10.49 -34.22 1.75
C THR A 336 10.60 -35.25 0.62
N LYS A 337 9.58 -35.34 -0.23
CA LYS A 337 9.51 -36.22 -1.40
C LYS A 337 10.26 -35.66 -2.61
N PHE A 338 10.70 -34.39 -2.60
CA PHE A 338 11.47 -33.80 -3.69
C PHE A 338 12.96 -33.92 -3.38
N LYS A 339 13.69 -34.63 -4.25
CA LYS A 339 15.15 -34.83 -4.16
C LYS A 339 15.85 -34.00 -5.23
N THR A 340 16.98 -33.40 -4.87
CA THR A 340 17.84 -32.65 -5.78
C THR A 340 18.61 -33.60 -6.70
N VAL A 341 18.75 -33.22 -7.95
CA VAL A 341 19.62 -33.93 -8.90
C VAL A 341 20.89 -33.10 -9.04
N GLY A 342 21.82 -33.31 -8.10
CA GLY A 342 23.10 -32.62 -8.00
C GLY A 342 23.06 -31.35 -7.13
N GLU A 343 24.24 -30.80 -6.86
CA GLU A 343 24.47 -29.65 -5.96
C GLU A 343 23.92 -28.32 -6.49
N LYS A 344 23.46 -28.25 -7.75
CA LYS A 344 23.01 -27.02 -8.42
C LYS A 344 21.51 -26.72 -8.30
N THR A 345 20.75 -27.55 -7.58
CA THR A 345 19.30 -27.37 -7.46
C THR A 345 18.98 -26.53 -6.22
N THR A 346 18.32 -25.38 -6.40
CA THR A 346 17.94 -24.50 -5.28
C THR A 346 16.92 -25.18 -4.36
N VAL A 347 17.12 -25.03 -3.05
CA VAL A 347 16.22 -25.61 -2.04
C VAL A 347 14.87 -24.88 -2.08
N ARG A 348 13.76 -25.63 -1.93
CA ARG A 348 12.39 -25.08 -2.02
C ARG A 348 12.16 -23.91 -1.05
N GLN A 349 12.69 -23.99 0.17
CA GLN A 349 12.51 -22.97 1.19
C GLN A 349 13.23 -21.66 0.83
N GLU A 350 14.45 -21.75 0.31
CA GLU A 350 15.20 -20.59 -0.19
C GLU A 350 14.48 -19.96 -1.39
N LEU A 351 13.97 -20.78 -2.31
CA LEU A 351 13.22 -20.30 -3.46
C LEU A 351 11.91 -19.62 -3.04
N ALA A 352 11.19 -20.18 -2.07
CA ALA A 352 9.98 -19.59 -1.51
C ALA A 352 10.26 -18.24 -0.86
N SER A 353 11.33 -18.16 -0.04
CA SER A 353 11.78 -16.91 0.57
C SER A 353 12.16 -15.88 -0.51
N ALA A 354 12.88 -16.29 -1.55
CA ALA A 354 13.25 -15.41 -2.65
C ALA A 354 12.02 -14.92 -3.43
N LEU A 355 11.01 -15.77 -3.65
CA LEU A 355 9.74 -15.38 -4.26
C LEU A 355 8.95 -14.39 -3.40
N GLN A 356 8.97 -14.53 -2.07
CA GLN A 356 8.37 -13.56 -1.15
C GLN A 356 9.08 -12.21 -1.25
N ILE A 357 10.42 -12.20 -1.26
CA ILE A 357 11.21 -10.97 -1.49
C ILE A 357 10.86 -10.36 -2.86
N ARG A 358 10.75 -11.17 -3.92
CA ARG A 358 10.35 -10.69 -5.25
C ARG A 358 8.94 -10.11 -5.25
N ALA A 359 8.01 -10.68 -4.47
CA ALA A 359 6.66 -10.14 -4.32
C ALA A 359 6.70 -8.76 -3.66
N LEU A 360 7.45 -8.62 -2.56
CA LEU A 360 7.68 -7.33 -1.91
C LEU A 360 8.33 -6.31 -2.86
N GLN A 361 9.41 -6.67 -3.55
CA GLN A 361 10.06 -5.81 -4.54
C GLN A 361 9.11 -5.37 -5.66
N LYS A 362 8.17 -6.22 -6.07
CA LYS A 362 7.16 -5.88 -7.09
C LYS A 362 6.13 -4.91 -6.53
N VAL A 363 5.59 -5.17 -5.33
CA VAL A 363 4.56 -4.32 -4.70
C VAL A 363 5.17 -2.96 -4.34
N ALA A 364 6.30 -2.96 -3.64
CA ALA A 364 7.00 -1.76 -3.19
C ALA A 364 7.84 -1.09 -4.28
N ARG A 365 7.98 -1.71 -5.46
CA ARG A 365 8.77 -1.21 -6.61
C ARG A 365 10.25 -0.96 -6.28
N LEU A 366 10.76 -1.59 -5.22
CA LEU A 366 12.14 -1.42 -4.74
C LEU A 366 13.19 -1.90 -5.75
N ASN A 367 12.85 -2.83 -6.63
CA ASN A 367 13.74 -3.25 -7.72
C ASN A 367 14.04 -2.14 -8.74
N ARG A 368 13.28 -1.04 -8.74
CA ARG A 368 13.53 0.16 -9.54
C ARG A 368 14.18 1.29 -8.72
N CYS A 369 14.22 1.15 -7.40
CA CYS A 369 14.92 2.08 -6.52
C CYS A 369 16.42 1.80 -6.61
N ASN A 370 17.20 2.72 -7.20
CA ASN A 370 18.64 2.55 -7.32
C ASN A 370 19.28 2.59 -5.92
N VAL A 371 20.06 1.57 -5.58
CA VAL A 371 20.73 1.47 -4.28
C VAL A 371 21.66 2.66 -4.01
N GLU A 372 22.26 3.26 -5.05
CA GLU A 372 23.07 4.49 -4.88
C GLU A 372 22.24 5.69 -4.38
N LEU A 373 20.93 5.69 -4.62
CA LEU A 373 20.04 6.72 -4.08
C LEU A 373 19.90 6.58 -2.56
N LEU A 374 19.90 5.36 -2.01
CA LEU A 374 19.93 5.16 -0.55
C LEU A 374 21.19 5.77 0.06
N LYS A 375 22.34 5.56 -0.60
CA LYS A 375 23.62 6.14 -0.16
C LYS A 375 23.57 7.67 -0.18
N LYS A 376 22.98 8.26 -1.22
CA LYS A 376 22.80 9.71 -1.34
C LYS A 376 21.92 10.25 -0.21
N GLU A 377 20.73 9.67 -0.01
CA GLU A 377 19.81 10.11 1.05
C GLU A 377 20.42 9.97 2.45
N MET A 378 21.21 8.91 2.69
CA MET A 378 21.95 8.73 3.94
C MET A 378 22.99 9.84 4.20
N SER A 379 23.63 10.37 3.15
CA SER A 379 24.59 11.48 3.28
C SER A 379 23.95 12.87 3.36
N GLU A 380 22.74 13.02 2.81
CA GLU A 380 22.04 14.33 2.75
C GLU A 380 21.12 14.58 3.95
N HIS A 381 20.69 13.54 4.67
CA HIS A 381 19.82 13.68 5.85
C HIS A 381 20.65 13.74 7.13
N ASP A 382 20.71 14.92 7.73
CA ASP A 382 21.24 15.08 9.08
C ASP A 382 20.13 14.73 10.10
N VAL A 383 20.15 13.48 10.58
CA VAL A 383 19.23 13.03 11.62
C VAL A 383 19.93 13.16 12.97
N PRO A 384 19.38 13.96 13.90
CA PRO A 384 20.02 14.16 15.20
C PRO A 384 20.14 12.84 15.95
N VAL A 385 21.26 12.68 16.65
CA VAL A 385 21.49 11.54 17.52
C VAL A 385 20.57 11.65 18.73
N SER A 386 19.76 10.63 18.96
CA SER A 386 18.87 10.52 20.10
C SER A 386 19.31 9.37 21.00
N TYR A 387 19.04 9.48 22.29
CA TYR A 387 19.25 8.41 23.25
C TYR A 387 17.88 7.79 23.53
N SER A 388 17.60 6.63 22.95
CA SER A 388 16.42 5.85 23.32
C SER A 388 16.60 5.29 24.74
N GLY A 389 15.54 4.78 25.37
CA GLY A 389 15.56 4.30 26.76
C GLY A 389 16.57 3.18 27.07
N SER A 390 17.28 2.67 26.07
CA SER A 390 18.42 1.74 26.18
C SER A 390 19.74 2.42 26.56
N GLY A 391 19.83 3.75 26.47
CA GLY A 391 21.07 4.52 26.71
C GLY A 391 22.06 4.51 25.55
N VAL A 392 21.75 3.83 24.44
CA VAL A 392 22.61 3.79 23.23
C VAL A 392 22.24 4.95 22.30
N PRO A 393 23.21 5.78 21.84
CA PRO A 393 22.94 6.80 20.83
C PRO A 393 22.57 6.17 19.49
N GLU A 394 21.40 6.54 19.00
CA GLU A 394 20.81 6.08 17.74
C GLU A 394 20.38 7.30 16.91
N LYS A 395 20.65 7.28 15.60
CA LYS A 395 20.04 8.23 14.65
C LYS A 395 18.59 7.82 14.41
N SER A 396 17.74 8.16 15.39
CA SER A 396 16.36 7.70 15.44
C SER A 396 15.43 8.62 14.67
N ILE A 397 14.55 8.04 13.86
CA ILE A 397 13.56 8.77 13.07
C ILE A 397 12.14 8.24 13.35
N ARG A 398 11.13 9.11 13.34
CA ARG A 398 9.72 8.68 13.41
C ARG A 398 9.27 8.12 12.07
N LYS A 399 8.37 7.11 12.06
CA LYS A 399 7.81 6.51 10.83
C LYS A 399 7.27 7.54 9.81
N PRO A 400 6.50 8.57 10.21
CA PRO A 400 6.08 9.68 9.33
C PRO A 400 7.24 10.39 8.64
N ASN A 401 8.28 10.78 9.37
CA ASN A 401 9.44 11.47 8.80
C ASN A 401 10.23 10.53 7.87
N LEU A 402 10.26 9.23 8.16
CA LEU A 402 10.83 8.23 7.25
C LEU A 402 10.04 8.09 5.95
N GLU A 403 8.71 8.30 5.99
CA GLU A 403 7.87 8.29 4.80
C GLU A 403 8.30 9.37 3.78
N GLU A 404 8.78 10.53 4.25
CA GLU A 404 9.34 11.57 3.37
C GLU A 404 10.60 11.10 2.64
N ILE A 405 11.46 10.34 3.32
CA ILE A 405 12.64 9.70 2.71
C ILE A 405 12.18 8.65 1.70
N LEU A 406 11.22 7.79 2.07
CA LEU A 406 10.63 6.82 1.15
C LEU A 406 10.05 7.50 -0.09
N ARG A 407 9.42 8.68 0.07
CA ARG A 407 8.88 9.46 -1.04
C ARG A 407 9.97 9.95 -1.99
N LYS A 408 11.14 10.36 -1.48
CA LYS A 408 12.30 10.71 -2.31
C LYS A 408 12.85 9.47 -3.03
N LEU A 409 12.99 8.34 -2.32
CA LEU A 409 13.47 7.07 -2.87
C LEU A 409 12.56 6.48 -3.95
N LEU A 410 11.25 6.74 -3.85
CA LEU A 410 10.20 6.20 -4.72
C LEU A 410 9.46 7.31 -5.47
N ILE A 411 10.12 8.44 -5.76
CA ILE A 411 9.50 9.64 -6.38
C ILE A 411 8.84 9.37 -7.73
N PHE A 412 9.21 8.28 -8.41
CA PHE A 412 8.63 7.85 -9.68
C PHE A 412 7.25 7.18 -9.53
N LEU A 413 6.78 6.95 -8.30
CA LEU A 413 5.46 6.39 -8.02
C LEU A 413 4.38 7.47 -7.94
N LYS A 414 3.21 7.15 -8.52
CA LYS A 414 1.99 7.94 -8.29
C LYS A 414 1.50 7.73 -6.85
N PRO A 415 0.76 8.70 -6.25
CA PRO A 415 0.25 8.62 -4.88
C PRO A 415 -0.32 7.26 -4.48
N ASP A 416 -1.31 6.72 -5.22
CA ASP A 416 -1.94 5.43 -4.88
C ASP A 416 -0.95 4.25 -4.88
N THR A 417 0.01 4.27 -5.82
CA THR A 417 1.03 3.20 -5.90
C THR A 417 2.10 3.37 -4.82
N PHE A 418 2.39 4.62 -4.45
CA PHE A 418 3.29 4.93 -3.35
C PHE A 418 2.70 4.47 -2.02
N GLN A 419 1.42 4.74 -1.75
CA GLN A 419 0.70 4.24 -0.58
C GLN A 419 0.79 2.70 -0.48
N GLY A 420 0.52 1.99 -1.59
CA GLY A 420 0.66 0.53 -1.61
C GLY A 420 2.09 0.04 -1.35
N ALA A 421 3.10 0.80 -1.80
CA ALA A 421 4.49 0.52 -1.51
C ALA A 421 4.84 0.74 -0.03
N VAL A 422 4.41 1.87 0.55
CA VAL A 422 4.61 2.20 1.97
C VAL A 422 3.92 1.17 2.86
N LYS A 423 2.70 0.75 2.53
CA LYS A 423 2.00 -0.32 3.26
C LYS A 423 2.84 -1.60 3.32
N ALA A 424 3.31 -2.07 2.17
CA ALA A 424 4.11 -3.30 2.10
C ALA A 424 5.46 -3.16 2.84
N ILE A 425 6.09 -1.99 2.79
CA ILE A 425 7.31 -1.69 3.55
C ILE A 425 7.02 -1.62 5.05
N ASN A 426 5.92 -1.00 5.47
CA ASN A 426 5.56 -0.89 6.88
C ASN A 426 5.26 -2.27 7.49
N GLU A 427 4.43 -3.07 6.82
CA GLU A 427 4.05 -4.41 7.28
C GLU A 427 5.23 -5.37 7.38
N ARG A 428 6.19 -5.28 6.45
CA ARG A 428 7.31 -6.23 6.37
C ARG A 428 8.59 -5.77 7.06
N ILE A 429 8.88 -4.48 7.02
CA ILE A 429 10.18 -3.94 7.46
C ILE A 429 9.99 -3.10 8.72
N LEU A 430 9.14 -2.07 8.67
CA LEU A 430 9.07 -1.08 9.76
C LEU A 430 8.43 -1.64 11.03
N SER A 431 7.46 -2.55 10.91
CA SER A 431 6.83 -3.26 12.03
C SER A 431 7.84 -4.10 12.82
N VAL A 432 8.76 -4.78 12.12
CA VAL A 432 9.82 -5.59 12.74
C VAL A 432 10.89 -4.70 13.36
N LEU A 433 11.18 -3.54 12.78
CA LEU A 433 12.14 -2.59 13.33
C LEU A 433 11.61 -1.78 14.52
N ASP A 434 10.29 -1.69 14.68
CA ASP A 434 9.62 -1.02 15.79
C ASP A 434 8.98 -2.04 16.74
N GLU A 435 9.76 -2.99 17.25
CA GLU A 435 9.27 -4.08 18.12
C GLU A 435 8.51 -3.55 19.35
N ASN A 436 8.90 -2.39 19.87
CA ASN A 436 8.30 -1.76 21.05
C ASN A 436 7.05 -0.93 20.71
N GLY A 437 6.68 -0.78 19.44
CA GLY A 437 5.56 0.07 19.01
C GLY A 437 5.74 1.55 19.35
N SER A 438 6.99 2.02 19.41
CA SER A 438 7.37 3.38 19.77
C SER A 438 7.11 4.39 18.63
N GLY A 439 6.92 3.92 17.41
CA GLY A 439 6.86 4.72 16.19
C GLY A 439 8.22 5.26 15.74
N ARG A 440 9.32 4.87 16.41
CA ARG A 440 10.68 5.34 16.14
C ARG A 440 11.58 4.19 15.66
N LEU A 441 12.49 4.51 14.74
CA LEU A 441 13.31 3.54 14.02
C LEU A 441 14.78 3.99 13.97
N ASP A 442 15.71 3.04 14.04
CA ASP A 442 17.13 3.27 13.71
C ASP A 442 17.27 3.43 12.18
N LEU A 443 17.58 4.64 11.72
CA LEU A 443 17.64 4.95 10.29
C LEU A 443 18.79 4.23 9.58
N GLY A 444 19.93 4.03 10.25
CA GLY A 444 21.05 3.28 9.67
C GLY A 444 20.70 1.81 9.46
N MET A 445 20.01 1.21 10.43
CA MET A 445 19.50 -0.15 10.32
C MET A 445 18.45 -0.29 9.20
N PHE A 446 17.55 0.70 9.07
CA PHE A 446 16.58 0.73 7.99
C PHE A 446 17.24 0.73 6.60
N TYR A 447 18.22 1.61 6.36
CA TYR A 447 18.95 1.63 5.09
C TYR A 447 19.68 0.32 4.81
N ALA A 448 20.32 -0.26 5.83
CA ALA A 448 21.03 -1.52 5.72
C ALA A 448 20.10 -2.67 5.29
N ILE A 449 18.89 -2.74 5.85
CA ILE A 449 17.89 -3.76 5.55
C ILE A 449 17.23 -3.56 4.19
N LEU A 450 17.08 -2.31 3.74
CA LEU A 450 16.48 -2.01 2.44
C LEU A 450 17.45 -2.31 1.28
N ALA A 451 18.74 -2.05 1.47
CA ALA A 451 19.75 -2.11 0.40
C ALA A 451 19.83 -3.44 -0.38
N PRO A 452 19.78 -4.64 0.23
CA PRO A 452 19.83 -5.92 -0.50
C PRO A 452 18.72 -6.09 -1.55
N ILE A 453 17.55 -5.48 -1.32
CA ILE A 453 16.36 -5.63 -2.15
C ILE A 453 16.11 -4.45 -3.10
N CYS A 454 16.97 -3.43 -3.08
CA CYS A 454 16.96 -2.34 -4.06
C CYS A 454 17.49 -2.79 -5.43
N GLY A 455 17.27 -1.98 -6.47
CA GLY A 455 17.89 -2.19 -7.78
C GLY A 455 19.37 -1.77 -7.80
N GLY A 456 20.20 -2.50 -8.56
CA GLY A 456 21.63 -2.22 -8.74
C GLY A 456 22.49 -3.49 -8.69
N PRO A 457 23.81 -3.41 -8.92
CA PRO A 457 24.70 -4.57 -8.82
C PRO A 457 24.73 -5.16 -7.40
N PRO A 458 24.76 -6.49 -7.21
CA PRO A 458 24.73 -7.12 -5.88
C PRO A 458 25.87 -6.63 -4.97
N GLU A 459 27.08 -6.49 -5.50
CA GLU A 459 28.23 -5.99 -4.74
C GLU A 459 28.01 -4.57 -4.19
N ARG A 460 27.33 -3.70 -4.97
CA ARG A 460 26.99 -2.35 -4.52
C ARG A 460 25.94 -2.36 -3.42
N ARG A 461 24.93 -3.24 -3.53
CA ARG A 461 23.91 -3.41 -2.50
C ARG A 461 24.51 -3.87 -1.17
N LYS A 462 25.40 -4.88 -1.20
CA LYS A 462 26.12 -5.36 -0.01
C LYS A 462 27.01 -4.26 0.60
N ARG A 463 27.72 -3.51 -0.25
CA ARG A 463 28.58 -2.41 0.20
C ARG A 463 27.78 -1.30 0.89
N ILE A 464 26.64 -0.91 0.33
CA ILE A 464 25.78 0.13 0.91
C ILE A 464 25.14 -0.35 2.21
N ALA A 465 24.79 -1.63 2.33
CA ALA A 465 24.34 -2.18 3.61
C ALA A 465 25.42 -2.05 4.70
N PHE A 466 26.67 -2.39 4.37
CA PHE A 466 27.80 -2.21 5.29
C PHE A 466 28.08 -0.74 5.63
N ASP A 467 28.10 0.15 4.63
CA ASP A 467 28.31 1.59 4.83
C ASP A 467 27.21 2.19 5.72
N ALA A 468 25.95 1.73 5.60
CA ALA A 468 24.84 2.16 6.44
C ALA A 468 24.98 1.74 7.91
N LEU A 469 25.57 0.56 8.18
CA LEU A 469 25.87 0.10 9.53
C LEU A 469 27.04 0.87 10.16
N LEU A 470 28.05 1.25 9.35
CA LEU A 470 29.15 2.12 9.78
C LEU A 470 28.69 3.56 10.07
N TRP A 471 27.69 4.04 9.35
CA TRP A 471 27.12 5.38 9.54
C TRP A 471 26.35 5.56 10.86
N ARG A 472 26.08 4.45 11.58
CA ARG A 472 25.46 4.49 12.91
C ARG A 472 26.43 5.09 13.94
N PRO A 473 25.95 5.89 14.93
CA PRO A 473 26.82 6.61 15.87
C PRO A 473 27.85 5.74 16.59
N MET A 474 27.50 4.47 16.87
CA MET A 474 28.39 3.51 17.53
C MET A 474 29.66 3.14 16.73
N ASN A 475 29.65 3.38 15.42
CA ASN A 475 30.70 2.99 14.48
C ASN A 475 31.27 4.19 13.70
N GLU A 476 30.79 5.41 13.97
CA GLU A 476 31.24 6.61 13.28
C GLU A 476 32.75 6.84 13.45
N GLY A 477 33.44 7.08 12.33
CA GLY A 477 34.89 7.29 12.28
C GLY A 477 35.74 6.01 12.18
N GLY A 478 35.12 4.82 12.23
CA GLY A 478 35.80 3.54 12.05
C GLY A 478 35.73 2.97 10.62
N ALA A 479 36.76 2.24 10.20
CA ALA A 479 36.74 1.46 8.95
C ALA A 479 36.09 0.07 9.10
N ASN A 480 35.88 -0.37 10.35
CA ASN A 480 35.37 -1.69 10.72
C ASN A 480 34.11 -1.55 11.57
N LEU A 481 33.23 -2.55 11.48
CA LEU A 481 31.92 -2.61 12.13
C LEU A 481 32.00 -3.42 13.43
N LYS A 482 31.35 -2.99 14.51
CA LYS A 482 31.23 -3.84 15.71
C LYS A 482 30.48 -5.14 15.38
N LYS A 483 31.00 -6.29 15.82
CA LYS A 483 30.40 -7.60 15.55
C LYS A 483 28.97 -7.72 16.07
N VAL A 484 28.67 -7.14 17.23
CA VAL A 484 27.30 -7.06 17.79
C VAL A 484 26.31 -6.41 16.80
N ASP A 485 26.72 -5.34 16.12
CA ASP A 485 25.87 -4.64 15.15
C ASP A 485 25.67 -5.46 13.87
N ALA A 486 26.72 -6.15 13.41
CA ALA A 486 26.63 -7.07 12.28
C ALA A 486 25.68 -8.24 12.58
N VAL A 487 25.81 -8.84 13.77
CA VAL A 487 24.92 -9.92 14.26
C VAL A 487 23.48 -9.42 14.38
N ARG A 488 23.25 -8.25 14.98
CA ARG A 488 21.91 -7.64 15.09
C ARG A 488 21.28 -7.38 13.72
N TYR A 489 22.06 -6.87 12.77
CA TYR A 489 21.61 -6.68 11.40
C TYR A 489 21.19 -8.00 10.73
N ILE A 490 22.02 -9.04 10.82
CA ILE A 490 21.70 -10.35 10.23
C ILE A 490 20.45 -10.97 10.88
N LYS A 491 20.30 -10.88 12.21
CA LYS A 491 19.08 -11.31 12.93
C LYS A 491 17.82 -10.64 12.34
N LEU A 492 17.82 -9.31 12.23
CA LEU A 492 16.70 -8.54 11.69
C LEU A 492 16.46 -8.82 10.21
N LEU A 493 17.52 -8.88 9.41
CA LEU A 493 17.44 -9.15 7.97
C LEU A 493 16.77 -10.50 7.69
N ARG A 494 17.11 -11.53 8.47
CA ARG A 494 16.49 -12.86 8.37
C ARG A 494 15.06 -12.85 8.88
N ALA A 495 14.77 -12.21 10.00
CA ALA A 495 13.40 -12.08 10.52
C ALA A 495 12.45 -11.45 9.47
N ILE A 496 12.95 -10.49 8.70
CA ILE A 496 12.18 -9.77 7.68
C ILE A 496 12.03 -10.59 6.37
N TYR A 497 13.12 -11.19 5.86
CA TYR A 497 13.14 -11.73 4.50
C TYR A 497 13.25 -13.25 4.39
N VAL A 498 13.69 -13.93 5.45
CA VAL A 498 13.87 -15.40 5.49
C VAL A 498 13.27 -15.95 6.79
N PRO A 499 11.95 -15.77 7.04
CA PRO A 499 11.32 -16.27 8.25
C PRO A 499 11.30 -17.82 8.24
N SER A 500 11.85 -18.43 9.29
CA SER A 500 11.85 -19.88 9.48
C SER A 500 10.42 -20.37 9.65
N HIS A 501 9.89 -21.16 8.71
CA HIS A 501 8.61 -21.85 8.92
C HIS A 501 8.83 -22.98 9.95
N GLY A 502 8.58 -22.70 11.24
CA GLY A 502 8.40 -23.75 12.25
C GLY A 502 9.56 -24.01 13.23
N SER A 503 10.56 -23.14 13.33
CA SER A 503 11.47 -23.13 14.49
C SER A 503 11.32 -21.81 15.23
N SER A 504 10.54 -21.86 16.32
CA SER A 504 10.69 -20.93 17.44
C SER A 504 12.04 -21.18 18.10
N GLU A 505 13.10 -20.73 17.45
CA GLU A 505 14.37 -20.48 18.10
C GLU A 505 14.76 -19.08 17.66
N LEU A 506 14.52 -18.11 18.55
CA LEU A 506 15.39 -16.95 18.65
C LEU A 506 16.81 -17.47 18.53
N MET A 507 17.41 -17.31 17.36
CA MET A 507 18.76 -17.76 17.06
C MET A 507 19.67 -17.12 18.11
N GLU A 508 20.16 -17.90 19.08
CA GLU A 508 21.31 -17.55 19.89
C GLU A 508 22.53 -17.56 18.95
N LEU A 509 22.65 -16.54 18.10
CA LEU A 509 23.94 -16.18 17.54
C LEU A 509 24.81 -15.78 18.73
N HIS A 510 25.60 -16.73 19.23
CA HIS A 510 26.61 -16.48 20.25
C HIS A 510 27.47 -15.28 19.84
N GLY A 511 27.41 -14.20 20.61
CA GLY A 511 28.07 -12.94 20.24
C GLY A 511 27.45 -11.66 20.81
N ASP A 512 26.33 -11.72 21.55
CA ASP A 512 25.69 -10.50 22.09
C ASP A 512 26.59 -9.71 23.09
N LEU A 513 27.73 -10.29 23.52
CA LEU A 513 28.78 -9.64 24.34
C LEU A 513 30.12 -9.47 23.62
N ASP A 514 30.25 -9.90 22.37
CA ASP A 514 31.53 -9.86 21.61
C ASP A 514 31.72 -8.49 20.94
N THR A 515 32.56 -7.65 21.53
CA THR A 515 32.86 -6.29 21.04
C THR A 515 33.95 -6.24 19.97
N SER A 516 34.31 -7.37 19.36
CA SER A 516 35.30 -7.39 18.26
C SER A 516 34.82 -6.59 17.05
N MET A 517 35.79 -6.18 16.22
CA MET A 517 35.56 -5.42 15.00
C MET A 517 35.58 -6.35 13.79
N VAL A 518 34.69 -6.10 12.84
CA VAL A 518 34.44 -6.87 11.62
C VAL A 518 34.76 -5.99 10.42
N SER A 519 35.71 -6.42 9.61
CA SER A 519 36.04 -5.79 8.33
C SER A 519 34.95 -6.04 7.27
N PHE A 520 34.99 -5.31 6.16
CA PHE A 520 34.05 -5.55 5.05
C PHE A 520 34.11 -6.98 4.51
N SER A 521 35.31 -7.57 4.41
CA SER A 521 35.48 -8.94 3.93
C SER A 521 34.86 -9.97 4.88
N GLU A 522 35.03 -9.80 6.19
CA GLU A 522 34.41 -10.68 7.20
C GLU A 522 32.89 -10.50 7.23
N PHE A 523 32.39 -9.27 7.06
CA PHE A 523 30.97 -9.00 6.90
C PHE A 523 30.37 -9.71 5.68
N LEU A 524 31.07 -9.75 4.55
CA LEU A 524 30.61 -10.48 3.36
C LEU A 524 30.47 -11.98 3.65
N VAL A 525 31.41 -12.58 4.39
CA VAL A 525 31.31 -13.98 4.81
C VAL A 525 30.07 -14.20 5.67
N MET A 526 29.83 -13.33 6.66
CA MET A 526 28.62 -13.40 7.49
C MET A 526 27.32 -13.19 6.70
N PHE A 527 27.34 -12.30 5.71
CA PHE A 527 26.17 -11.95 4.91
C PHE A 527 25.82 -13.04 3.88
N ASP A 528 26.82 -13.61 3.22
CA ASP A 528 26.64 -14.63 2.18
C ASP A 528 26.49 -16.05 2.75
N ASP A 529 26.63 -16.23 4.07
CA ASP A 529 26.39 -17.51 4.74
C ASP A 529 24.93 -17.99 4.49
N PRO A 530 24.73 -19.19 3.91
CA PRO A 530 23.40 -19.70 3.56
C PRO A 530 22.57 -20.08 4.79
N ASP A 531 23.23 -20.53 5.86
CA ASP A 531 22.57 -21.08 7.04
C ASP A 531 22.26 -19.96 8.05
N TRP A 532 23.24 -19.09 8.29
CA TRP A 532 23.23 -18.08 9.35
C TRP A 532 23.12 -16.64 8.84
N GLY A 533 23.39 -16.40 7.55
CA GLY A 533 23.42 -15.09 6.91
C GLY A 533 22.18 -14.72 6.11
N PHE A 534 22.32 -13.84 5.13
CA PHE A 534 21.26 -13.58 4.13
C PHE A 534 21.22 -14.71 3.11
N GLY A 535 22.38 -15.09 2.54
CA GLY A 535 22.61 -16.26 1.67
C GLY A 535 21.82 -16.35 0.35
N ILE A 536 20.67 -15.68 0.27
CA ILE A 536 19.62 -15.81 -0.74
C ILE A 536 19.82 -14.88 -1.93
N MET A 537 20.76 -13.94 -1.81
CA MET A 537 21.00 -12.90 -2.82
C MET A 537 21.30 -13.44 -4.22
N PRO A 538 22.09 -14.51 -4.42
CA PRO A 538 22.31 -15.08 -5.75
C PRO A 538 21.02 -15.56 -6.42
N ILE A 539 20.13 -16.20 -5.64
CA ILE A 539 18.81 -16.66 -6.08
C ILE A 539 17.94 -15.44 -6.42
N LEU A 540 17.94 -14.42 -5.57
CA LEU A 540 17.17 -13.19 -5.77
C LEU A 540 17.57 -12.49 -7.07
N VAL A 541 18.87 -12.25 -7.30
CA VAL A 541 19.39 -11.59 -8.51
C VAL A 541 19.02 -12.37 -9.77
N LYS A 542 19.09 -13.72 -9.72
CA LYS A 542 18.62 -14.60 -10.80
C LYS A 542 17.13 -14.41 -11.11
N LEU A 543 16.29 -14.16 -10.11
CA LEU A 543 14.85 -13.91 -10.27
C LEU A 543 14.51 -12.45 -10.66
N GLU A 544 15.48 -11.53 -10.59
CA GLU A 544 15.31 -10.13 -11.01
C GLU A 544 15.53 -9.94 -12.52
N THR A 545 16.42 -10.73 -13.13
CA THR A 545 16.61 -10.77 -14.58
C THR A 545 15.31 -11.18 -15.28
N GLY A 546 14.72 -10.25 -16.03
CA GLY A 546 13.34 -10.35 -16.48
C GLY A 546 13.12 -11.22 -17.72
N ASP A 547 11.99 -11.92 -17.74
CA ASP A 547 11.44 -12.62 -18.89
C ASP A 547 10.64 -11.64 -19.77
N ARG A 548 11.24 -11.15 -20.86
CA ARG A 548 10.56 -10.24 -21.82
C ARG A 548 9.93 -10.94 -23.03
N ASN A 549 10.06 -12.26 -23.17
CA ASN A 549 9.62 -12.98 -24.37
C ASN A 549 8.42 -13.91 -24.10
N ARG A 550 7.26 -13.60 -24.70
CA ARG A 550 6.02 -14.41 -24.63
C ARG A 550 6.07 -15.69 -25.48
N HIS A 551 7.25 -16.21 -25.80
CA HIS A 551 7.44 -17.34 -26.70
C HIS A 551 8.36 -18.36 -26.04
N GLY A 552 7.77 -19.37 -25.40
CA GLY A 552 8.48 -20.54 -24.89
C GLY A 552 7.87 -21.81 -25.48
N LYS A 553 8.71 -22.73 -25.96
CA LYS A 553 8.23 -24.02 -26.51
C LYS A 553 7.74 -24.99 -25.42
N THR A 554 8.10 -24.73 -24.17
CA THR A 554 7.86 -25.65 -23.04
C THR A 554 6.86 -25.04 -22.07
N MET A 555 5.79 -25.76 -21.75
CA MET A 555 4.74 -25.34 -20.82
C MET A 555 4.83 -26.10 -19.50
N CYS A 556 4.41 -25.45 -18.42
CA CYS A 556 4.23 -26.11 -17.13
C CYS A 556 3.13 -27.17 -17.22
N SER A 557 3.41 -28.37 -16.73
CA SER A 557 2.49 -29.50 -16.77
C SER A 557 1.28 -29.34 -15.83
N VAL A 558 1.37 -28.44 -14.85
CA VAL A 558 0.29 -28.10 -13.91
C VAL A 558 -0.50 -26.88 -14.39
N CYS A 559 0.12 -25.69 -14.40
CA CYS A 559 -0.61 -24.44 -14.71
C CYS A 559 -0.71 -24.11 -16.19
N ARG A 560 -0.08 -24.89 -17.08
CA ARG A 560 -0.08 -24.72 -18.55
C ARG A 560 0.50 -23.40 -19.09
N TYR A 561 1.06 -22.55 -18.22
CA TYR A 561 1.81 -21.37 -18.66
C TYR A 561 3.19 -21.76 -19.25
N PRO A 562 3.69 -21.04 -20.27
CA PRO A 562 5.07 -21.18 -20.75
C PRO A 562 6.09 -20.96 -19.63
N ILE A 563 7.12 -21.80 -19.57
CA ILE A 563 8.24 -21.69 -18.61
C ILE A 563 9.37 -20.93 -19.29
N ILE A 564 9.80 -19.81 -18.72
CA ILE A 564 10.85 -18.94 -19.28
C ILE A 564 12.04 -18.81 -18.32
N GLY A 565 11.78 -18.60 -17.02
CA GLY A 565 12.80 -18.68 -15.95
C GLY A 565 13.19 -20.12 -15.55
N SER A 566 13.55 -20.33 -14.26
CA SER A 566 13.99 -21.65 -13.77
C SER A 566 12.98 -22.74 -14.13
N ARG A 567 13.49 -23.77 -14.81
CA ARG A 567 12.74 -24.95 -15.22
C ARG A 567 13.11 -26.12 -14.34
N PHE A 568 12.12 -26.72 -13.70
CA PHE A 568 12.28 -27.93 -12.91
C PHE A 568 11.78 -29.11 -13.74
N LYS A 569 12.71 -29.83 -14.36
CA LYS A 569 12.38 -31.03 -15.15
C LYS A 569 12.48 -32.24 -14.24
N GLU A 570 11.40 -32.98 -14.12
CA GLU A 570 11.42 -34.26 -13.41
C GLU A 570 12.12 -35.31 -14.29
N ILE A 571 13.05 -36.07 -13.71
CA ILE A 571 13.94 -36.93 -14.48
C ILE A 571 13.29 -38.25 -14.91
N LYS A 572 12.32 -38.80 -14.16
CA LYS A 572 11.69 -40.09 -14.46
C LYS A 572 10.52 -39.99 -15.44
N SER A 573 9.64 -39.03 -15.23
CA SER A 573 8.39 -38.78 -15.96
C SER A 573 8.47 -37.59 -16.90
N HIS A 574 9.59 -36.86 -16.92
CA HIS A 574 9.91 -35.81 -17.90
C HIS A 574 8.90 -34.65 -18.01
N PHE A 575 8.03 -34.49 -17.02
CA PHE A 575 7.17 -33.31 -16.93
C PHE A 575 7.97 -32.10 -16.45
N ASN A 576 7.48 -30.91 -16.77
CA ASN A 576 8.16 -29.66 -16.43
C ASN A 576 7.27 -28.84 -15.49
N LEU A 577 7.85 -28.35 -14.41
CA LEU A 577 7.19 -27.40 -13.52
C LEU A 577 7.79 -26.02 -13.70
N CYS A 578 6.93 -25.00 -13.69
CA CYS A 578 7.38 -23.64 -13.45
C CYS A 578 7.74 -23.49 -11.97
N ASN A 579 8.47 -22.42 -11.66
CA ASN A 579 8.87 -22.07 -10.31
C ASN A 579 7.70 -22.13 -9.31
N GLN A 580 6.55 -21.54 -9.64
CA GLN A 580 5.38 -21.52 -8.76
C GLN A 580 4.82 -22.92 -8.45
N CYS A 581 4.66 -23.77 -9.45
CA CYS A 581 4.09 -25.12 -9.23
C CYS A 581 5.08 -26.02 -8.48
N TYR A 582 6.38 -25.88 -8.75
CA TYR A 582 7.42 -26.57 -8.00
C TYR A 582 7.46 -26.11 -6.53
N SER A 583 7.40 -24.80 -6.28
CA SER A 583 7.44 -24.21 -4.93
C SER A 583 6.20 -24.49 -4.09
N GLU A 584 5.07 -24.82 -4.73
CA GLU A 584 3.83 -25.22 -4.07
C GLU A 584 3.74 -26.75 -3.84
N GLY A 585 4.72 -27.53 -4.33
CA GLY A 585 4.67 -29.00 -4.25
C GLY A 585 3.58 -29.60 -5.14
N LYS A 586 3.16 -28.88 -6.18
CA LYS A 586 2.13 -29.33 -7.12
C LYS A 586 2.76 -30.21 -8.19
N VAL A 587 2.33 -31.45 -8.23
CA VAL A 587 2.70 -32.41 -9.28
C VAL A 587 1.45 -32.85 -10.03
N PRO A 588 1.51 -33.10 -11.35
CA PRO A 588 0.35 -33.59 -12.09
C PRO A 588 -0.14 -34.91 -11.46
N SER A 589 -1.46 -35.03 -11.25
CA SER A 589 -2.05 -36.21 -10.60
C SER A 589 -1.71 -37.51 -11.32
N THR A 590 -1.57 -37.44 -12.65
CA THR A 590 -1.17 -38.55 -13.52
C THR A 590 0.24 -39.09 -13.25
N PHE A 591 1.09 -38.33 -12.54
CA PHE A 591 2.48 -38.70 -12.24
C PHE A 591 2.73 -38.74 -10.73
N LYS A 592 1.76 -39.19 -9.92
CA LYS A 592 1.94 -39.36 -8.48
C LYS A 592 3.03 -40.41 -8.18
N GLN A 593 4.04 -40.06 -7.39
CA GLN A 593 5.17 -40.92 -6.99
C GLN A 593 5.48 -40.73 -5.50
N GLU A 594 6.19 -41.70 -4.90
CA GLU A 594 6.69 -41.59 -3.52
C GLU A 594 7.81 -40.55 -3.39
N GLU A 595 8.69 -40.47 -4.39
CA GLU A 595 9.77 -39.50 -4.48
C GLU A 595 9.95 -38.97 -5.91
N TYR A 596 10.31 -37.70 -6.03
CA TYR A 596 10.54 -36.99 -7.28
C TYR A 596 11.97 -36.48 -7.35
N ARG A 597 12.59 -36.57 -8.53
CA ARG A 597 13.95 -36.08 -8.76
C ARG A 597 13.92 -34.98 -9.81
N PHE A 598 14.15 -33.75 -9.39
CA PHE A 598 14.13 -32.60 -10.28
C PHE A 598 15.54 -32.14 -10.60
N LYS A 599 15.78 -31.90 -11.89
CA LYS A 599 16.96 -31.16 -12.36
C LYS A 599 16.53 -29.74 -12.68
N GLU A 600 17.21 -28.78 -12.07
CA GLU A 600 17.00 -27.36 -12.31
C GLU A 600 17.82 -26.90 -13.53
N TYR A 601 17.18 -26.12 -14.39
CA TYR A 601 17.82 -25.38 -15.47
C TYR A 601 17.54 -23.90 -15.27
N GLY A 602 18.57 -23.06 -15.28
CA GLY A 602 18.45 -21.62 -15.05
C GLY A 602 17.94 -20.83 -16.26
N ASN A 603 18.08 -21.37 -17.48
CA ASN A 603 17.58 -20.77 -18.73
C ASN A 603 17.46 -21.84 -19.84
N GLU A 604 16.80 -21.51 -20.97
CA GLU A 604 16.66 -22.44 -22.12
C GLU A 604 18.01 -22.89 -22.72
N GLY A 605 19.07 -22.08 -22.63
CA GLY A 605 20.40 -22.41 -23.17
C GLY A 605 21.08 -23.57 -22.44
N GLU A 606 20.93 -23.65 -21.11
CA GLU A 606 21.42 -24.78 -20.30
C GLU A 606 20.69 -26.08 -20.63
N THR A 607 19.44 -26.00 -21.09
CA THR A 607 18.66 -27.17 -21.48
C THR A 607 19.12 -27.81 -22.79
N MET A 608 19.75 -27.03 -23.68
CA MET A 608 20.28 -27.53 -24.94
C MET A 608 21.64 -28.22 -24.80
N LYS A 609 22.41 -27.88 -23.75
CA LYS A 609 23.70 -28.52 -23.45
C LYS A 609 23.54 -29.93 -22.84
N ASP A 610 22.35 -30.26 -22.40
CA ASP A 610 21.99 -31.51 -21.71
C ASP A 610 21.17 -32.46 -22.60
N ARG A 611 21.16 -32.20 -23.92
CA ARG A 611 20.47 -33.00 -24.94
C ARG A 611 21.38 -34.03 -25.58
#